data_AF-A0A9D7TN73-F1
#
_entry.id   AF-A0A9D7TN73-F1
#
_cell.length_a   1.000
_cell.length_b   1.000
_cell.length_c   1.000
_cell.angle_alpha   90.00
_cell.angle_beta   90.00
_cell.angle_gamma   90.00
#
_symmetry.space_group_name_H-M   'P 1'
#
loop_
_entity.id
_entity.type
_entity.pdbx_description
1 polymer ?
#
loop_
_entity_poly.entity_id
_entity_poly.type
_entity_poly.pdbx_seq_one_letter_code
_entity_poly.pdbx_strand_id
1 'polypeptide(L)'
;MHKIKVVFFHRKPVTGSFSVEYIFDDVRSRLSASIHAIKFECRCISQGLWNRIINTIESSQNQGDINHVTGDIHFITLLMKKSKTILTILDCVFMNKKV
;
A
#
# COMPACT_ATOMS: atom_id res chain seq x y z
N MET A 1 -17.81 -16.59 11.52
CA MET A 1 -17.92 -15.20 11.05
C MET A 1 -17.02 -15.00 9.86
N HIS A 2 -17.52 -14.39 8.78
CA HIS A 2 -16.68 -14.03 7.64
C HIS A 2 -15.82 -12.81 8.02
N LYS A 3 -14.49 -12.95 7.98
CA LYS A 3 -13.56 -11.85 8.26
C LYS A 3 -13.44 -10.98 7.02
N ILE A 4 -13.45 -9.66 7.19
CA ILE A 4 -13.25 -8.69 6.11
C ILE A 4 -11.86 -8.92 5.48
N LYS A 5 -11.79 -9.05 4.16
CA LYS A 5 -10.53 -9.15 3.41
C LYS A 5 -9.92 -7.77 3.28
N VAL A 6 -8.82 -7.54 3.99
CA VAL A 6 -8.06 -6.28 3.91
C VAL A 6 -6.77 -6.52 3.15
N VAL A 7 -6.62 -5.89 2.00
CA VAL A 7 -5.39 -5.95 1.20
C VAL A 7 -4.52 -4.75 1.56
N PHE A 8 -3.36 -5.02 2.13
CA PHE A 8 -2.35 -4.03 2.47
C PHE A 8 -1.38 -3.92 1.28
N PHE A 9 -1.39 -2.77 0.61
CA PHE A 9 -0.53 -2.45 -0.51
C PHE A 9 0.74 -1.74 0.00
N HIS A 10 1.89 -2.28 -0.39
CA HIS A 10 3.20 -1.77 -0.02
C HIS A 10 4.06 -1.57 -1.27
N ARG A 11 4.94 -0.58 -1.21
CA ARG A 11 5.99 -0.38 -2.22
C ARG A 11 6.87 -1.62 -2.32
N LYS A 12 7.53 -1.79 -3.47
CA LYS A 12 8.60 -2.77 -3.61
C LYS A 12 9.73 -2.46 -2.61
N PRO A 13 10.19 -3.44 -1.80
CA PRO A 13 11.30 -3.21 -0.89
C PRO A 13 12.55 -2.72 -1.62
N VAL A 14 13.23 -1.74 -1.03
CA VAL A 14 14.54 -1.25 -1.48
C VAL A 14 15.52 -1.52 -0.35
N THR A 15 16.72 -2.00 -0.68
CA THR A 15 17.77 -2.32 0.30
C THR A 15 18.01 -1.14 1.24
N GLY A 16 17.89 -1.37 2.55
CA GLY A 16 18.14 -0.36 3.58
C GLY A 16 16.91 0.43 4.08
N SER A 17 15.69 0.09 3.65
CA SER A 17 14.46 0.74 4.14
C SER A 17 13.40 -0.29 4.51
N PHE A 18 13.27 -0.59 5.81
CA PHE A 18 12.37 -1.62 6.36
C PHE A 18 11.47 -1.14 7.51
N SER A 19 11.62 0.11 7.98
CA SER A 19 10.96 0.60 9.21
C SER A 19 9.44 0.55 9.12
N VAL A 20 8.88 0.86 7.95
CA VAL A 20 7.44 0.88 7.69
C VAL A 20 6.87 -0.53 7.61
N GLU A 21 7.63 -1.43 6.98
CA GLU A 21 7.25 -2.82 6.76
C GLU A 21 7.10 -3.55 8.10
N TYR A 22 8.01 -3.33 9.06
CA TYR A 22 7.90 -3.90 10.41
C TYR A 22 6.68 -3.40 11.17
N ILE A 23 6.38 -2.09 11.10
CA ILE A 23 5.21 -1.51 11.77
C ILE A 23 3.92 -2.15 11.25
N PHE A 24 3.77 -2.25 9.93
CA PHE A 24 2.55 -2.82 9.37
C PHE A 24 2.47 -4.34 9.51
N ASP A 25 3.59 -5.02 9.72
CA ASP A 25 3.58 -6.43 10.08
C ASP A 25 3.00 -6.66 11.48
N ASP A 26 3.44 -5.86 12.47
CA ASP A 26 2.88 -5.88 13.83
C ASP A 26 1.39 -5.50 13.84
N VAL A 27 0.99 -4.47 13.08
CA VAL A 27 -0.42 -4.08 12.94
C VAL A 27 -1.27 -5.22 12.39
N ARG A 28 -0.84 -5.89 11.31
CA ARG A 28 -1.56 -7.04 10.75
C ARG A 28 -1.66 -8.20 11.73
N SER A 29 -0.58 -8.48 12.46
CA SER A 29 -0.54 -9.53 13.48
C SER A 29 -1.57 -9.27 14.58
N ARG A 30 -1.61 -8.05 15.13
CA ARG A 30 -2.57 -7.66 16.18
C ARG A 30 -4.02 -7.64 15.71
N LEU A 31 -4.27 -7.36 14.43
CA LEU A 31 -5.62 -7.33 13.85
C LEU A 31 -6.08 -8.70 13.32
N SER A 32 -5.26 -9.74 13.38
CA SER A 32 -5.54 -11.07 12.81
C SER A 32 -6.84 -11.71 13.33
N ALA A 33 -7.28 -11.37 14.54
CA ALA A 33 -8.56 -11.83 15.08
C ALA A 33 -9.77 -11.22 14.34
N SER A 34 -9.64 -9.98 13.85
CA SER A 34 -10.73 -9.17 13.29
C SER A 34 -10.79 -9.18 11.76
N ILE A 35 -9.63 -9.27 11.10
CA ILE A 35 -9.53 -9.16 9.63
C ILE A 35 -8.76 -10.33 9.01
N HIS A 36 -9.03 -10.59 7.74
CA HIS A 36 -8.17 -11.43 6.90
C HIS A 36 -7.21 -10.51 6.14
N ALA A 37 -6.01 -10.33 6.70
CA ALA A 37 -4.99 -9.47 6.14
C ALA A 37 -4.22 -10.16 5.01
N ILE A 38 -4.13 -9.50 3.85
CA ILE A 38 -3.33 -9.94 2.71
C ILE A 38 -2.27 -8.88 2.45
N LYS A 39 -1.02 -9.29 2.32
CA LYS A 39 0.07 -8.42 1.92
C LYS A 39 0.18 -8.44 0.39
N PHE A 40 0.14 -7.26 -0.22
CA PHE A 40 0.40 -7.05 -1.63
C PHE A 40 1.62 -6.13 -1.78
N GLU A 41 2.63 -6.60 -2.50
CA GLU A 41 3.84 -5.83 -2.81
C GLU A 41 3.80 -5.41 -4.27
N CYS A 42 4.04 -4.13 -4.55
CA CYS A 42 4.15 -3.64 -5.92
C CYS A 42 5.28 -4.35 -6.68
N ARG A 43 4.99 -4.77 -7.92
CA ARG A 43 5.96 -5.45 -8.79
C ARG A 43 7.15 -4.59 -9.16
N CYS A 44 6.93 -3.29 -9.39
CA CYS A 44 7.96 -2.34 -9.79
C CYS A 44 8.26 -1.32 -8.67
N ILE A 45 9.49 -0.79 -8.66
CA ILE A 45 9.84 0.37 -7.84
C ILE A 45 9.08 1.62 -8.32
N SER A 46 8.85 2.59 -7.43
CA SER A 46 8.09 3.84 -7.67
C SER A 46 8.80 4.87 -8.59
N GLN A 47 9.56 4.41 -9.58
CA GLN A 47 10.42 5.24 -10.42
C GLN A 47 9.93 5.28 -11.88
N GLY A 48 9.79 6.49 -12.42
CA GLY A 48 9.35 6.70 -13.80
C GLY A 48 7.85 6.45 -14.01
N LEU A 49 7.32 6.90 -15.15
CA LEU A 49 5.88 6.86 -15.43
C LEU A 49 5.36 5.44 -15.68
N TRP A 50 6.07 4.63 -16.47
CA TRP A 50 5.63 3.29 -16.86
C TRP A 50 5.50 2.32 -15.68
N ASN A 51 6.46 2.32 -14.76
CA ASN A 51 6.39 1.50 -13.55
C ASN A 51 5.21 1.89 -12.67
N ARG A 52 4.90 3.18 -12.58
CA ARG A 52 3.74 3.68 -11.84
C ARG A 52 2.43 3.21 -12.47
N ILE A 53 2.30 3.31 -13.80
CA ILE A 53 1.13 2.81 -14.54
C ILE A 53 0.94 1.30 -14.29
N ILE A 54 2.01 0.51 -14.43
CA ILE A 54 2.01 -0.93 -14.17
C ILE A 54 1.49 -1.22 -12.75
N ASN A 55 2.09 -0.58 -11.75
CA ASN A 55 1.71 -0.79 -10.35
C ASN A 55 0.26 -0.36 -10.08
N THR A 56 -0.22 0.72 -10.69
CA THR A 56 -1.60 1.18 -10.55
C THR A 56 -2.60 0.18 -11.12
N ILE A 57 -2.35 -0.34 -12.34
CA ILE A 57 -3.23 -1.33 -12.99
C ILE A 57 -3.25 -2.61 -12.18
N GLU A 58 -2.08 -3.15 -11.83
CA GLU A 58 -1.96 -4.39 -11.06
C GLU A 58 -2.62 -4.27 -9.68
N SER A 59 -2.44 -3.14 -9.01
CA SER A 59 -3.07 -2.90 -7.70
C SER A 59 -4.60 -2.82 -7.80
N SER A 60 -5.13 -2.19 -8.85
CA SER A 60 -6.57 -2.11 -9.10
C SER A 60 -7.23 -3.49 -9.29
N GLN A 61 -6.51 -4.41 -9.94
CA GLN A 61 -6.95 -5.78 -10.17
C GLN A 61 -6.91 -6.66 -8.90
N ASN A 62 -6.14 -6.28 -7.88
CA ASN A 62 -5.91 -7.06 -6.67
C ASN A 62 -6.62 -6.49 -5.42
N GLN A 63 -7.68 -5.70 -5.60
CA GLN A 63 -8.42 -5.11 -4.48
C GLN A 63 -9.08 -6.15 -3.54
N GLY A 64 -9.26 -5.75 -2.28
CA GLY A 64 -10.03 -6.47 -1.27
C GLY A 64 -11.38 -5.83 -0.97
N ASP A 65 -11.99 -6.25 0.15
CA ASP A 65 -13.16 -5.56 0.71
C ASP A 65 -12.77 -4.18 1.22
N ILE A 66 -11.55 -4.08 1.77
CA ILE A 66 -10.85 -2.85 2.14
C ILE A 66 -9.44 -2.91 1.59
N ASN A 67 -8.95 -1.78 1.10
CA ASN A 67 -7.60 -1.60 0.61
C ASN A 67 -6.88 -0.60 1.52
N HIS A 68 -5.72 -0.98 2.04
CA HIS A 68 -4.87 -0.08 2.83
C HIS A 68 -3.59 0.18 2.06
N VAL A 69 -3.35 1.41 1.66
CA VAL A 69 -2.16 1.82 0.91
C VAL A 69 -1.21 2.57 1.83
N THR A 70 0.07 2.16 1.81
CA THR A 70 1.12 2.69 2.68
C THR A 70 2.40 2.97 1.86
N GLY A 71 3.33 3.75 2.43
CA GLY A 71 4.58 4.11 1.75
C GLY A 71 4.38 5.14 0.63
N ASP A 72 5.38 5.28 -0.25
CA ASP A 72 5.44 6.31 -1.30
C ASP A 72 4.68 5.95 -2.59
N ILE A 73 3.73 5.01 -2.52
CA ILE A 73 2.99 4.50 -3.67
C ILE A 73 1.57 5.05 -3.79
N HIS A 74 1.30 6.25 -3.27
CA HIS A 74 -0.04 6.86 -3.27
C HIS A 74 -0.72 6.88 -4.65
N PHE A 75 0.06 6.98 -5.74
CA PHE A 75 -0.45 7.01 -7.11
C PHE A 75 -1.26 5.75 -7.50
N ILE A 76 -1.12 4.61 -6.80
CA ILE A 76 -1.91 3.42 -7.11
C ILE A 76 -3.40 3.63 -6.79
N THR A 77 -3.74 4.58 -5.91
CA THR A 77 -5.13 4.84 -5.51
C THR A 77 -5.98 5.42 -6.63
N LEU A 78 -5.37 5.89 -7.73
CA LEU A 78 -6.07 6.49 -8.87
C LEU A 78 -7.13 5.56 -9.49
N LEU A 79 -6.89 4.24 -9.48
CA LEU A 79 -7.81 3.22 -10.03
C LEU A 79 -8.47 2.36 -8.94
N MET A 80 -8.41 2.78 -7.68
CA MET A 80 -8.99 2.04 -6.56
C MET A 80 -10.37 2.59 -6.18
N LYS A 81 -11.22 1.74 -5.59
CA LYS A 81 -12.54 2.16 -5.10
C LYS A 81 -12.39 3.09 -3.91
N LYS A 82 -12.71 4.38 -4.09
CA LYS A 82 -12.57 5.43 -3.05
C LYS A 82 -13.25 5.05 -1.71
N SER A 83 -14.45 4.49 -1.75
CA SER A 83 -15.21 4.10 -0.55
C SER A 83 -14.62 2.92 0.22
N LYS A 84 -13.65 2.22 -0.37
CA LYS A 84 -13.00 1.02 0.19
C LYS A 84 -11.50 1.21 0.42
N THR A 85 -10.96 2.41 0.20
CA THR A 85 -9.50 2.63 0.20
C THR A 85 -9.10 3.59 1.31
N ILE A 86 -8.18 3.13 2.16
CA ILE A 86 -7.52 3.90 3.21
C ILE A 86 -6.10 4.19 2.72
N LEU A 87 -5.75 5.47 2.65
CA LEU A 87 -4.41 5.93 2.29
C LEU A 87 -3.72 6.47 3.54
N THR A 88 -2.63 5.84 3.96
CA THR A 88 -1.82 6.32 5.09
C THR A 88 -0.55 6.97 4.55
N ILE A 89 -0.48 8.30 4.67
CA ILE A 89 0.69 9.10 4.34
C ILE A 89 1.59 9.16 5.58
N LEU A 90 2.79 8.59 5.50
CA LEU A 90 3.70 8.43 6.65
C LEU A 90 4.55 9.68 6.89
N ASP A 91 4.96 10.33 5.81
CA ASP A 91 5.69 11.57 5.83
C ASP A 91 5.31 12.42 4.63
N CYS A 92 5.56 13.73 4.75
CA CYS A 92 5.38 14.68 3.66
C CYS A 92 6.71 15.34 3.29
N VAL A 93 7.84 14.63 3.44
CA VAL A 93 9.19 15.20 3.28
C VAL A 93 9.37 15.85 1.90
N PHE A 94 8.73 15.28 0.87
CA PHE A 94 8.76 15.81 -0.50
C PHE A 94 8.15 17.21 -0.64
N MET A 95 7.26 17.64 0.26
CA MET A 95 6.64 18.97 0.18
C MET A 95 7.61 20.11 0.52
N ASN A 96 8.69 19.80 1.24
CA ASN A 96 9.66 20.81 1.69
C ASN A 96 10.95 20.81 0.85
N LYS A 97 11.05 19.97 -0.18
CA LYS A 97 12.20 19.99 -1.10
C LYS A 97 12.05 21.20 -2.03
N LYS A 98 12.99 22.14 -1.94
CA LYS A 98 13.19 23.14 -3.00
C LYS A 98 13.71 22.39 -4.22
N VAL A 99 12.87 22.30 -5.25
CA VAL A 99 13.26 21.85 -6.60
C VAL A 99 14.01 22.98 -7.28
#